data_AF-A0A0V0YQ21-F1
#
_entry.id   AF-A0A0V0YQ21-F1
#
_cell.length_a   1.000
_cell.length_b   1.000
_cell.length_c   1.000
_cell.angle_alpha   90.00
_cell.angle_beta   90.00
_cell.angle_gamma   90.00
#
_symmetry.space_group_name_H-M   'P 1'
#
loop_
_entity.id
_entity.type
_entity.pdbx_description
1 polymer ?
#
loop_
_entity_poly.entity_id
_entity_poly.type
_entity_poly.pdbx_seq_one_letter_code
_entity_poly.pdbx_strand_id
1 'polypeptide(L)' 'MSPQTRQTVHSSLYTHEELLFSEPLKTTTKGADVFQAVSKFFEVNGLMWEKLVGVCTDGAPAMLGS' A
#
# COMPACT_ATOMS: atom_id res chain seq x y z
N MET A 1 -18.47 -15.82 -43.69
CA MET A 1 -17.39 -14.89 -43.30
C MET A 1 -18.04 -13.70 -42.61
N SER A 2 -17.93 -13.64 -41.27
CA SER A 2 -18.53 -12.59 -40.43
C SER A 2 -17.41 -11.66 -39.92
N PRO A 3 -17.63 -10.33 -39.80
CA PRO A 3 -16.59 -9.41 -39.38
C PRO A 3 -16.20 -9.67 -37.92
N GLN A 4 -14.91 -9.84 -37.67
CA GLN A 4 -14.36 -9.95 -36.33
C GLN A 4 -14.47 -8.59 -35.64
N THR A 5 -15.34 -8.51 -34.63
CA THR A 5 -15.43 -7.36 -33.71
C THR A 5 -14.08 -7.19 -33.02
N ARG A 6 -13.48 -6.00 -33.17
CA ARG A 6 -12.30 -5.53 -32.42
C ARG A 6 -12.38 -5.95 -30.94
N GLN A 7 -11.59 -6.93 -30.55
CA GLN A 7 -11.18 -7.10 -29.16
C GLN A 7 -9.91 -6.26 -28.94
N THR A 8 -10.07 -5.04 -28.44
CA THR A 8 -8.97 -4.33 -27.78
C THR A 8 -9.54 -3.42 -26.70
N VAL A 9 -10.13 -4.01 -25.67
CA VAL A 9 -10.13 -3.40 -24.34
C VAL A 9 -8.91 -3.98 -23.63
N HIS A 10 -7.89 -3.14 -23.46
CA HIS A 10 -6.66 -3.48 -22.76
C HIS A 10 -7.05 -4.00 -21.36
N SER A 11 -6.59 -5.19 -20.96
CA SER A 11 -7.05 -5.88 -19.75
C SER A 11 -6.56 -5.26 -18.42
N SER A 12 -6.33 -3.95 -18.36
CA SER A 12 -5.79 -3.26 -17.19
C SER A 12 -6.83 -2.95 -16.11
N LEU A 13 -7.92 -3.73 -16.03
CA LEU A 13 -9.06 -3.45 -15.13
C LEU A 13 -9.11 -4.35 -13.87
N TYR A 14 -8.09 -5.15 -13.62
CA TYR A 14 -8.01 -5.93 -12.38
C TYR A 14 -7.14 -5.22 -11.35
N THR A 15 -7.77 -4.71 -10.30
CA THR A 15 -7.09 -4.27 -9.08
C THR A 15 -6.82 -5.51 -8.23
N HIS A 16 -5.58 -5.67 -7.78
CA HIS A 16 -5.21 -6.70 -6.81
C HIS A 16 -5.09 -6.07 -5.43
N GLU A 17 -5.83 -6.61 -4.46
CA GLU A 17 -5.68 -6.26 -3.05
C GLU A 17 -4.91 -7.37 -2.33
N GLU A 18 -3.94 -6.99 -1.51
CA GLU A 18 -3.12 -7.88 -0.69
C GLU A 18 -2.87 -7.24 0.68
N LEU A 19 -2.66 -8.06 1.71
CA LEU A 19 -2.23 -7.58 3.01
C LEU A 19 -0.75 -7.20 2.95
N LEU A 20 -0.42 -5.97 3.32
CA LEU A 20 0.98 -5.51 3.38
C LEU A 20 1.75 -6.26 4.48
N PHE A 21 1.37 -6.07 5.75
CA PHE A 21 1.90 -6.84 6.88
C PHE A 21 0.98 -6.72 8.10
N SER A 22 1.25 -7.54 9.12
CA SER A 22 0.65 -7.44 10.46
C SER A 22 1.69 -7.87 11.49
N GLU A 23 2.27 -6.90 12.20
CA GLU A 23 3.30 -7.14 13.21
C GLU A 23 3.03 -6.30 14.47
N PRO A 24 3.40 -6.79 15.67
CA PRO A 24 3.27 -6.02 16.89
C PRO A 24 4.29 -4.87 16.93
N LEU A 25 3.84 -3.69 17.40
CA LEU A 25 4.74 -2.58 17.72
C LEU A 25 5.48 -2.88 19.02
N LYS A 26 6.81 -3.01 18.94
CA LYS A 26 7.66 -3.43 20.07
C LYS A 26 7.92 -2.32 21.09
N THR A 27 7.65 -1.07 20.72
CA THR A 27 7.98 0.14 21.51
C THR A 27 6.70 0.83 21.94
N THR A 28 6.33 1.96 21.30
CA THR A 28 5.11 2.71 21.60
C THR A 28 4.18 2.69 20.39
N THR A 29 2.99 3.27 20.56
CA THR A 29 2.01 3.44 19.48
C THR A 29 2.07 4.83 18.86
N LYS A 30 3.19 5.57 19.01
CA LYS A 30 3.38 6.88 18.39
C LYS A 30 3.52 6.73 16.87
N GLY A 31 3.17 7.79 16.15
CA GLY A 31 3.26 7.81 14.68
C GLY A 31 4.66 7.53 14.16
N ALA A 32 5.70 7.94 14.88
CA ALA A 32 7.08 7.63 14.54
C ALA A 32 7.37 6.11 14.56
N ASP A 33 6.88 5.38 15.56
CA ASP A 33 7.06 3.94 15.67
C ASP A 33 6.25 3.20 14.57
N VAL A 34 5.04 3.67 14.28
CA VAL A 34 4.22 3.15 13.17
C VAL A 34 4.92 3.37 11.82
N PHE A 35 5.39 4.59 11.56
CA PHE A 35 6.12 4.93 10.33
C PHE A 35 7.39 4.10 10.18
N GLN A 36 8.13 3.89 11.27
CA GLN A 36 9.33 3.04 11.26
C GLN A 36 9.00 1.58 10.90
N ALA A 37 7.91 1.03 11.43
CA ALA A 37 7.48 -0.34 11.10
C ALA A 37 7.16 -0.48 9.59
N VAL A 38 6.40 0.46 9.03
CA VAL A 38 6.09 0.49 7.59
C VAL A 38 7.36 0.68 6.75
N SER A 39 8.25 1.59 7.15
CA SER A 39 9.51 1.86 6.45
C SER A 39 10.42 0.65 6.38
N LYS A 40 10.57 -0.06 7.51
CA LYS A 40 11.34 -1.29 7.55
C LYS A 40 10.74 -2.36 6.63
N PHE A 41 9.42 -2.47 6.58
CA PHE A 41 8.76 -3.39 5.65
C PHE A 41 9.08 -3.05 4.19
N PHE A 42 9.01 -1.76 3.82
CA PHE A 42 9.36 -1.32 2.47
C PHE A 42 10.81 -1.65 2.11
N GLU A 43 11.75 -1.36 3.01
CA GLU A 43 13.18 -1.64 2.82
C GLU A 43 13.45 -3.14 2.63
N VAL A 44 12.95 -3.98 3.55
CA VAL A 44 13.18 -5.43 3.53
C VAL A 44 12.60 -6.10 2.28
N ASN A 45 11.48 -5.59 1.77
CA ASN A 45 10.80 -6.16 0.59
C ASN A 45 11.16 -5.43 -0.72
N GLY A 46 12.07 -4.45 -0.69
CA GLY A 46 12.47 -3.69 -1.88
C GLY A 46 11.33 -2.87 -2.50
N LEU A 47 10.35 -2.45 -1.70
CA LEU A 47 9.27 -1.58 -2.15
C LEU A 47 9.75 -0.13 -2.23
N MET A 48 9.43 0.52 -3.34
CA MET A 48 9.81 1.90 -3.62
C MET A 48 8.76 2.86 -3.07
N TRP A 49 9.15 3.76 -2.17
CA TRP A 49 8.28 4.82 -1.65
C TRP A 49 7.74 5.74 -2.75
N GLU A 50 8.49 5.92 -3.84
CA GLU A 50 8.10 6.71 -5.01
C GLU A 50 6.89 6.11 -5.77
N LYS A 51 6.54 4.84 -5.50
CA LYS A 51 5.36 4.18 -6.06
C LYS A 51 4.13 4.29 -5.16
N LEU A 52 4.28 4.76 -3.92
CA LEU A 52 3.15 4.98 -3.01
C LEU A 52 2.38 6.22 -3.44
N VAL A 53 1.12 6.04 -3.82
CA VAL A 53 0.26 7.12 -4.34
C VAL A 53 -0.71 7.69 -3.30
N GLY A 54 -0.91 6.99 -2.18
CA GLY A 54 -1.81 7.44 -1.12
C GLY A 54 -1.78 6.53 0.10
N VAL A 55 -2.10 7.10 1.25
CA VAL A 55 -2.25 6.40 2.53
C VAL A 55 -3.57 6.82 3.14
N CYS A 56 -4.35 5.85 3.63
CA CYS A 56 -5.56 6.10 4.40
C CYS A 56 -5.31 5.65 5.84
N THR A 57 -5.44 6.55 6.80
CA THR A 57 -5.37 6.23 8.23
C THR A 57 -6.73 6.50 8.86
N ASP A 58 -6.98 5.88 10.02
CA ASP A 58 -8.21 6.05 10.79
C ASP A 58 -8.34 7.42 11.49
N GLY A 59 -7.36 8.31 11.31
CA GLY A 59 -7.33 9.63 11.92
C GLY A 59 -7.03 9.62 13.42
N ALA A 60 -6.62 8.50 14.01
CA ALA A 60 -6.18 8.49 15.40
C ALA A 60 -4.99 9.43 15.61
N PRO A 61 -4.87 10.15 16.74
CA PRO A 61 -3.75 11.06 16.99
C PRO A 61 -2.38 10.38 16.85
N ALA A 62 -2.31 9.10 17.21
CA ALA A 62 -1.15 8.24 16.99
C ALA A 62 -0.72 8.14 15.51
N MET A 63 -1.66 8.17 14.57
CA MET A 63 -1.44 7.98 13.14
C MET A 63 -1.25 9.28 12.35
N LEU A 64 -1.58 10.43 12.95
CA LEU A 64 -1.50 11.74 12.30
C LEU A 64 -0.12 12.41 12.46
N GLY A 65 0.72 11.91 13.37
CA GLY A 65 2.00 12.54 13.72
C GLY A 65 1.79 13.82 14.54
N SER A 66 2.82 14.19 15.32
CA SER A 66 2.88 15.42 16.11
C SER A 66 4.01 16.29 15.63
#